data_AF-A0A4Q2DXN4-F1
#
_entry.id   AF-A0A4Q2DXN4-F1
#
_cell.length_a   1.000
_cell.length_b   1.000
_cell.length_c   1.000
_cell.angle_alpha   90.00
_cell.angle_beta   90.00
_cell.angle_gamma   90.00
#
_symmetry.space_group_name_H-M   'P 1'
#
loop_
_entity.id
_entity.type
_entity.pdbx_description
1 polymer ?
#
loop_
_entity_poly.entity_id
_entity_poly.type
_entity_poly.pdbx_seq_one_letter_code
_entity_poly.pdbx_strand_id
1 'polypeptide(L)'
;MYTSTTLFAFIGALAGIGSVSGHSAFFHPSMWGFNVTDKDYPYDNRPVAPLRDYTFQQWWFHNHLDHPPNPGDFFELPAGKPATAEIACNKGATSFFASSEGGDIREPNNPNNVCPNSESIAYHTHGIDDLEGCALAIAYKDDVNQVQPEDFTIFSVNQTCVWTRFTDFSVPAAMPPCPAGGCICSFFWIHSPKAGGEENYMNGFRCNVTGSTSTVPLAKPQVARRCGSDPENGKLQDVPGNCTYGAKQPFYWLQAERNNVFEGEHSPPVYNDRYNFLDGAQTDIFEGFYDSIPEPAPNAPLPVAKQVNSPSTETSPTASPSGSSSPQPTFLPSKACKPKKFPSSSAGLQRRSFEEESTGVLPRSWTAGRHKATVIFLHGLGQVNATWQMAFSKALTPYFPNVQWIFPQASEKRVSMNQGMLRPSWFDIWQLPPHPEEYDERGITESVSAIEDLILSQIHLGVDPRRIFLMGFSQGAALALMVSLTTLNELGGVISLSGWLPNAYRRHITASPSIPILWCHGTDDKEIPLPYGRNAMQFIDSLPGADASKTELKIYRGLQHTINDRELEDIAAFLHLQLQS
;
A
#
# COMPACT_ATOMS: atom_id res chain seq x y z
N MET A 1 -22.67 -48.39 58.68
CA MET A 1 -21.37 -48.29 57.99
C MET A 1 -21.41 -47.04 57.12
N TYR A 2 -20.51 -46.09 57.40
CA TYR A 2 -20.02 -44.92 56.63
C TYR A 2 -21.06 -43.97 56.00
N THR A 3 -21.40 -42.81 56.60
CA THR A 3 -20.71 -41.50 56.77
C THR A 3 -20.62 -40.61 55.53
N SER A 4 -21.15 -39.40 55.72
CA SER A 4 -21.01 -38.12 55.00
C SER A 4 -19.61 -37.78 54.47
N THR A 5 -19.51 -37.19 53.28
CA THR A 5 -18.69 -35.97 53.04
C THR A 5 -19.00 -35.25 51.71
N THR A 6 -19.10 -33.93 51.85
CA THR A 6 -18.94 -32.77 50.96
C THR A 6 -18.13 -32.95 49.66
N LEU A 7 -18.57 -32.33 48.55
CA LEU A 7 -17.66 -31.75 47.56
C LEU A 7 -18.15 -30.37 47.10
N PHE A 8 -17.25 -29.40 47.25
CA PHE A 8 -17.38 -27.99 46.91
C PHE A 8 -17.33 -27.74 45.39
N ALA A 9 -18.01 -26.65 45.02
CA ALA A 9 -17.85 -25.77 43.86
C ALA A 9 -16.71 -26.02 42.85
N PHE A 10 -17.09 -26.03 41.56
CA PHE A 10 -16.39 -25.29 40.51
C PHE A 10 -17.45 -24.81 39.48
N ILE A 11 -18.06 -23.66 39.75
CA ILE A 11 -18.64 -22.84 38.69
C ILE A 11 -17.41 -22.15 38.07
N GLY A 12 -16.86 -22.77 37.04
CA GLY A 12 -15.85 -22.15 36.20
C GLY A 12 -16.49 -20.94 35.52
N ALA A 13 -15.92 -19.78 35.78
CA ALA A 13 -16.27 -18.53 35.13
C ALA A 13 -16.21 -18.69 33.61
N LEU A 14 -17.37 -18.66 32.96
CA LEU A 14 -17.49 -18.15 31.60
C LEU A 14 -17.33 -16.63 31.70
N ALA A 15 -16.09 -16.19 31.96
CA ALA A 15 -15.70 -14.82 31.69
C ALA A 15 -15.72 -14.64 30.17
N GLY A 16 -16.34 -13.54 29.74
CA GLY A 16 -16.75 -13.24 28.38
C GLY A 16 -15.81 -13.75 27.30
N ILE A 17 -16.37 -14.56 26.40
CA ILE A 17 -15.95 -14.54 25.00
C ILE A 17 -16.27 -13.12 24.53
N GLY A 18 -15.28 -12.24 24.63
CA GLY A 18 -15.38 -10.89 24.10
C GLY A 18 -15.72 -11.00 22.62
N SER A 19 -16.83 -10.38 22.22
CA SER A 19 -17.06 -10.03 20.82
C SER A 19 -15.78 -9.39 20.30
N VAL A 20 -15.21 -9.95 19.22
CA VAL A 20 -14.03 -9.40 18.56
C VAL A 20 -14.46 -8.06 17.96
N SER A 21 -14.20 -6.98 18.67
CA SER A 21 -14.59 -5.62 18.28
C SER A 21 -13.47 -5.02 17.42
N GLY A 22 -13.78 -4.78 16.15
CA GLY A 22 -12.96 -4.21 15.06
C GLY A 22 -12.35 -2.81 15.23
N HIS A 23 -12.09 -2.33 16.44
CA HIS A 23 -12.15 -0.89 16.71
C HIS A 23 -10.77 -0.23 16.88
N SER A 24 -10.55 0.92 16.24
CA SER A 24 -9.30 1.70 16.35
C SER A 24 -9.56 3.20 16.46
N ALA A 25 -8.66 3.91 17.13
CA ALA A 25 -8.74 5.36 17.35
C ALA A 25 -7.38 6.03 17.18
N PHE A 26 -7.43 7.33 16.88
CA PHE A 26 -6.30 8.23 17.04
C PHE A 26 -6.03 8.46 18.53
N PHE A 27 -4.79 8.27 18.98
CA PHE A 27 -4.36 8.57 20.34
C PHE A 27 -3.29 9.66 20.37
N HIS A 28 -3.59 10.74 21.08
CA HIS A 28 -2.64 11.79 21.43
C HIS A 28 -3.17 12.57 22.65
N PRO A 29 -2.33 13.09 23.57
CA PRO A 29 -2.78 13.86 24.73
C PRO A 29 -3.62 15.09 24.40
N SER A 30 -3.54 15.59 23.16
CA SER A 30 -4.36 16.70 22.68
C SER A 30 -5.78 16.32 22.24
N MET A 31 -6.17 15.04 22.31
CA MET A 31 -7.52 14.62 21.94
C MET A 31 -8.54 14.89 23.04
N TRP A 32 -9.79 15.18 22.64
CA TRP A 32 -10.91 15.08 23.55
C TRP A 32 -11.13 13.62 23.93
N GLY A 33 -11.54 13.38 25.18
CA GLY A 33 -11.82 12.04 25.67
C GLY A 33 -10.59 11.15 25.85
N PHE A 34 -9.37 11.73 25.94
CA PHE A 34 -8.12 10.97 26.06
C PHE A 34 -8.11 9.94 27.20
N ASN A 35 -8.83 10.21 28.29
CA ASN A 35 -8.97 9.33 29.45
C ASN A 35 -10.38 8.74 29.62
N VAL A 36 -11.26 8.88 28.63
CA VAL A 36 -12.59 8.27 28.67
C VAL A 36 -12.47 6.75 28.58
N THR A 37 -13.23 6.07 29.44
CA THR A 37 -13.31 4.64 29.64
C THR A 37 -14.74 4.14 29.39
N ASP A 38 -14.94 2.84 29.47
CA ASP A 38 -16.26 2.19 29.38
C ASP A 38 -17.20 2.50 30.55
N LYS A 39 -16.71 3.19 31.59
CA LYS A 39 -17.46 3.54 32.80
C LYS A 39 -17.96 4.99 32.83
N ASP A 40 -17.44 5.84 31.93
CA ASP A 40 -17.74 7.28 31.95
C ASP A 40 -19.10 7.61 31.32
N TYR A 41 -19.65 6.71 30.49
CA TYR A 41 -20.92 6.87 29.80
C TYR A 41 -21.86 5.68 30.08
N PRO A 42 -23.19 5.85 29.92
CA PRO A 42 -24.15 4.76 30.09
C PRO A 42 -24.13 3.72 28.94
N TYR A 43 -23.29 3.94 27.93
CA TYR A 43 -23.01 3.06 26.79
C TYR A 43 -21.50 3.10 26.51
N ASP A 44 -20.98 2.18 25.68
CA ASP A 44 -19.57 2.22 25.30
C ASP A 44 -19.30 3.42 24.40
N ASN A 45 -18.66 4.43 24.99
CA ASN A 45 -18.28 5.66 24.32
C ASN A 45 -16.76 5.89 24.44
N ARG A 46 -15.97 4.81 24.53
CA ARG A 46 -14.50 4.91 24.48
C ARG A 46 -14.07 5.52 23.15
N PRO A 47 -12.89 6.15 23.04
CA PRO A 47 -12.42 6.74 21.78
C PRO A 47 -12.41 5.79 20.58
N VAL A 48 -12.25 4.49 20.84
CA VAL A 48 -12.27 3.43 19.82
C VAL A 48 -13.67 3.00 19.42
N ALA A 49 -14.71 3.27 20.21
CA ALA A 49 -16.07 2.83 19.92
C ALA A 49 -16.59 3.45 18.61
N PRO A 50 -17.41 2.73 17.83
CA PRO A 50 -17.82 3.16 16.51
C PRO A 50 -18.99 4.14 16.63
N LEU A 51 -19.19 4.96 15.61
CA LEU A 51 -20.28 5.92 15.54
C LEU A 51 -21.30 5.44 14.51
N ARG A 52 -22.50 5.07 14.96
CA ARG A 52 -23.58 4.60 14.09
C ARG A 52 -24.94 4.89 14.72
N ASP A 53 -25.86 5.39 13.90
CA ASP A 53 -27.24 5.72 14.29
C ASP A 53 -27.33 6.65 15.51
N TYR A 54 -26.39 7.59 15.60
CA TYR A 54 -26.29 8.52 16.71
C TYR A 54 -26.87 9.89 16.37
N THR A 55 -27.45 10.54 17.38
CA THR A 55 -27.83 11.96 17.30
C THR A 55 -26.60 12.83 17.13
N PHE A 56 -26.77 14.09 16.73
CA PHE A 56 -25.63 14.98 16.49
C PHE A 56 -24.72 15.09 17.72
N GLN A 57 -25.30 15.23 18.91
CA GLN A 57 -24.51 15.30 20.16
C GLN A 57 -23.67 14.03 20.39
N GLN A 58 -24.22 12.86 20.08
CA GLN A 58 -23.55 11.58 20.35
C GLN A 58 -22.36 11.34 19.41
N TRP A 59 -22.50 11.61 18.11
CA TRP A 59 -21.40 11.36 17.16
C TRP A 59 -20.42 12.52 17.07
N TRP A 60 -20.88 13.77 17.22
CA TRP A 60 -20.03 14.95 17.07
C TRP A 60 -18.96 14.98 18.15
N PHE A 61 -17.70 14.98 17.74
CA PHE A 61 -16.55 14.87 18.65
C PHE A 61 -16.64 13.65 19.59
N HIS A 62 -17.31 12.57 19.16
CA HIS A 62 -17.51 11.37 19.96
C HIS A 62 -18.23 11.65 21.30
N ASN A 63 -19.00 12.75 21.38
CA ASN A 63 -19.59 13.25 22.62
C ASN A 63 -18.57 13.52 23.74
N HIS A 64 -17.30 13.81 23.39
CA HIS A 64 -16.21 13.99 24.37
C HIS A 64 -15.90 15.45 24.69
N LEU A 65 -16.72 16.40 24.27
CA LEU A 65 -16.46 17.84 24.49
C LEU A 65 -16.34 18.21 25.97
N ASP A 66 -17.01 17.49 26.87
CA ASP A 66 -16.90 17.65 28.32
C ASP A 66 -15.61 17.05 28.93
N HIS A 67 -14.79 16.38 28.11
CA HIS A 67 -13.49 15.80 28.48
C HIS A 67 -12.36 16.41 27.64
N PRO A 68 -12.06 17.71 27.78
CA PRO A 68 -11.05 18.38 26.97
C PRO A 68 -9.62 17.93 27.32
N PRO A 69 -8.68 18.03 26.36
CA PRO A 69 -7.24 17.86 26.64
C PRO A 69 -6.70 19.01 27.52
N ASN A 70 -5.45 18.87 27.99
CA ASN A 70 -4.83 19.98 28.70
C ASN A 70 -4.61 21.19 27.78
N PRO A 71 -4.66 22.44 28.30
CA PRO A 71 -4.50 23.65 27.49
C PRO A 71 -3.19 23.77 26.70
N GLY A 72 -2.12 23.07 27.10
CA GLY A 72 -0.83 23.10 26.42
C GLY A 72 -0.59 21.97 25.42
N ASP A 73 -1.47 20.97 25.37
CA ASP A 73 -1.27 19.79 24.54
C ASP A 73 -1.81 20.05 23.13
N PHE A 74 -0.92 20.09 22.15
CA PHE A 74 -1.23 20.23 20.72
C PHE A 74 -0.55 19.14 19.92
N PHE A 75 -1.27 18.60 18.92
CA PHE A 75 -0.66 17.79 17.88
C PHE A 75 -0.06 18.72 16.82
N GLU A 76 1.27 18.65 16.64
CA GLU A 76 2.00 19.55 15.76
C GLU A 76 1.91 19.10 14.29
N LEU A 77 1.59 20.02 13.40
CA LEU A 77 1.44 19.82 11.96
C LEU A 77 2.54 20.60 11.21
N PRO A 78 3.71 19.98 10.95
CA PRO A 78 4.82 20.66 10.29
C PRO A 78 4.56 20.82 8.79
N ALA A 79 4.33 22.04 8.33
CA ALA A 79 4.04 22.33 6.93
C ALA A 79 5.12 21.77 5.98
N GLY A 80 4.69 21.00 4.98
CA GLY A 80 5.57 20.37 3.98
C GLY A 80 6.30 19.11 4.47
N LYS A 81 5.93 18.58 5.64
CA LYS A 81 6.52 17.38 6.24
C LYS A 81 5.42 16.44 6.73
N PRO A 82 5.73 15.15 6.95
CA PRO A 82 4.79 14.23 7.59
C PRO A 82 4.60 14.57 9.08
N ALA A 83 3.37 14.38 9.56
CA ALA A 83 3.00 14.32 10.97
C ALA A 83 2.61 12.88 11.30
N THR A 84 3.38 12.20 12.16
CA THR A 84 3.13 10.81 12.54
C THR A 84 2.06 10.75 13.65
N ALA A 85 0.94 10.10 13.37
CA ALA A 85 -0.10 9.80 14.33
C ALA A 85 0.06 8.37 14.88
N GLU A 86 -0.45 8.13 16.10
CA GLU A 86 -0.58 6.79 16.66
C GLU A 86 -2.04 6.33 16.60
N ILE A 87 -2.31 5.31 15.78
CA ILE A 87 -3.63 4.71 15.63
C ILE A 87 -3.60 3.30 16.21
N ALA A 88 -4.50 2.99 17.13
CA ALA A 88 -4.51 1.67 17.76
C ALA A 88 -5.89 1.28 18.28
N CYS A 89 -6.06 -0.01 18.59
CA CYS A 89 -7.29 -0.51 19.21
C CYS A 89 -7.39 -0.25 20.72
N ASN A 90 -6.30 0.18 21.34
CA ASN A 90 -6.25 0.51 22.75
C ASN A 90 -5.13 1.52 23.03
N LYS A 91 -5.35 2.44 23.97
CA LYS A 91 -4.30 3.38 24.40
C LYS A 91 -3.06 2.67 24.91
N GLY A 92 -3.22 1.50 25.54
CA GLY A 92 -2.11 0.66 25.99
C GLY A 92 -1.20 0.16 24.87
N ALA A 93 -1.68 0.12 23.63
CA ALA A 93 -0.90 -0.24 22.45
C ALA A 93 -0.14 0.95 21.85
N THR A 94 -0.18 2.13 22.48
CA THR A 94 0.47 3.36 22.00
C THR A 94 1.56 3.81 22.97
N SER A 95 2.34 4.82 22.60
CA SER A 95 3.31 5.45 23.50
C SER A 95 2.66 6.09 24.73
N PHE A 96 1.33 6.23 24.74
CA PHE A 96 0.54 6.82 25.82
C PHE A 96 0.01 5.80 26.84
N PHE A 97 0.52 4.56 26.79
CA PHE A 97 0.09 3.43 27.63
C PHE A 97 0.11 3.71 29.13
N ALA A 98 0.96 4.63 29.61
CA ALA A 98 1.08 4.95 31.04
C ALA A 98 -0.23 5.50 31.64
N SER A 99 -1.11 6.05 30.80
CA SER A 99 -2.44 6.53 31.18
C SER A 99 -3.57 5.54 30.85
N SER A 100 -3.23 4.34 30.36
CA SER A 100 -4.18 3.27 30.06
C SER A 100 -4.41 2.40 31.32
N GLU A 101 -5.65 2.00 31.58
CA GLU A 101 -5.99 1.09 32.69
C GLU A 101 -5.23 -0.26 32.58
N GLY A 102 -4.96 -0.72 31.35
CA GLY A 102 -4.29 -2.00 31.07
C GLY A 102 -2.75 -1.94 31.02
N GLY A 103 -2.14 -0.76 31.14
CA GLY A 103 -0.68 -0.59 31.01
C GLY A 103 -0.17 -0.79 29.57
N ASP A 104 1.11 -1.14 29.44
CA ASP A 104 1.79 -1.33 28.15
C ASP A 104 1.46 -2.71 27.56
N ILE A 105 0.73 -2.71 26.44
CA ILE A 105 0.41 -3.94 25.68
C ILE A 105 1.09 -3.98 24.31
N ARG A 106 2.03 -3.07 24.04
CA ARG A 106 2.75 -3.03 22.77
C ARG A 106 3.58 -4.28 22.59
N GLU A 107 3.66 -4.76 21.35
CA GLU A 107 4.52 -5.88 20.97
C GLU A 107 5.95 -5.37 20.73
N PRO A 108 6.95 -5.81 21.51
CA PRO A 108 8.32 -5.31 21.36
C PRO A 108 8.93 -5.54 19.97
N ASN A 109 8.53 -6.64 19.33
CA ASN A 109 9.05 -7.07 18.03
C ASN A 109 8.18 -6.59 16.85
N ASN A 110 7.03 -5.98 17.11
CA ASN A 110 6.16 -5.41 16.09
C ASN A 110 5.59 -4.07 16.57
N PRO A 111 6.40 -3.00 16.58
CA PRO A 111 5.96 -1.70 17.05
C PRO A 111 4.84 -1.11 16.17
N ASN A 112 4.62 -1.61 14.95
CA ASN A 112 3.58 -1.14 14.05
C ASN A 112 2.24 -1.86 14.23
N ASN A 113 2.13 -2.84 15.14
CA ASN A 113 0.87 -3.53 15.37
C ASN A 113 -0.19 -2.55 15.92
N VAL A 114 -1.27 -2.35 15.16
CA VAL A 114 -2.43 -1.52 15.53
C VAL A 114 -3.17 -2.14 16.72
N CYS A 115 -3.26 -3.47 16.75
CA CYS A 115 -3.95 -4.19 17.80
C CYS A 115 -3.21 -5.46 18.24
N PRO A 116 -2.26 -5.32 19.19
CA PRO A 116 -1.59 -6.46 19.80
C PRO A 116 -2.52 -7.58 20.25
N ASN A 117 -2.12 -8.82 20.01
CA ASN A 117 -2.89 -10.04 20.33
C ASN A 117 -4.25 -10.19 19.63
N SER A 118 -4.51 -9.41 18.57
CA SER A 118 -5.72 -9.51 17.76
C SER A 118 -5.39 -9.71 16.28
N GLU A 119 -6.26 -10.40 15.57
CA GLU A 119 -6.17 -10.52 14.10
C GLU A 119 -6.55 -9.21 13.41
N SER A 120 -6.20 -9.04 12.14
CA SER A 120 -6.43 -7.79 11.40
C SER A 120 -7.90 -7.42 11.24
N ILE A 121 -8.80 -8.41 11.30
CA ILE A 121 -10.25 -8.18 11.33
C ILE A 121 -10.68 -7.34 12.55
N ALA A 122 -9.87 -7.32 13.62
CA ALA A 122 -10.07 -6.48 14.79
C ALA A 122 -9.78 -4.99 14.53
N TYR A 123 -9.39 -4.60 13.33
CA TYR A 123 -9.37 -3.22 12.84
C TYR A 123 -9.91 -3.15 11.41
N HIS A 124 -10.95 -3.94 11.15
CA HIS A 124 -11.77 -3.93 9.93
C HIS A 124 -10.98 -4.09 8.63
N THR A 125 -10.08 -5.06 8.58
CA THR A 125 -9.39 -5.38 7.33
C THR A 125 -8.97 -6.85 7.23
N HIS A 126 -9.11 -7.44 6.04
CA HIS A 126 -8.52 -8.75 5.74
C HIS A 126 -7.04 -8.69 5.37
N GLY A 127 -6.53 -7.48 5.07
CA GLY A 127 -5.18 -7.24 4.58
C GLY A 127 -5.03 -5.83 4.01
N ILE A 128 -3.79 -5.40 3.75
CA ILE A 128 -3.51 -4.02 3.30
C ILE A 128 -4.28 -3.58 2.05
N ASP A 129 -4.60 -4.52 1.15
CA ASP A 129 -5.34 -4.29 -0.11
C ASP A 129 -6.84 -3.98 0.10
N ASP A 130 -7.37 -4.22 1.32
CA ASP A 130 -8.77 -4.00 1.70
C ASP A 130 -8.96 -2.69 2.48
N LEU A 131 -7.95 -1.83 2.48
CA LEU A 131 -7.99 -0.56 3.20
C LEU A 131 -8.59 0.54 2.35
N GLU A 132 -9.40 1.36 3.00
CA GLU A 132 -10.20 2.41 2.35
C GLU A 132 -9.74 3.83 2.75
N GLY A 133 -8.61 3.89 3.45
CA GLY A 133 -7.98 5.11 3.87
C GLY A 133 -8.65 5.78 5.07
N CYS A 134 -7.90 6.70 5.67
CA CYS A 134 -8.37 7.59 6.71
C CYS A 134 -7.81 8.99 6.47
N ALA A 135 -8.34 9.98 7.17
CA ALA A 135 -8.02 11.37 6.90
C ALA A 135 -7.92 12.23 8.17
N LEU A 136 -7.13 13.30 8.07
CA LEU A 136 -7.12 14.38 9.04
C LEU A 136 -7.82 15.62 8.46
N ALA A 137 -8.75 16.17 9.25
CA ALA A 137 -9.43 17.41 8.97
C ALA A 137 -8.96 18.52 9.92
N ILE A 138 -9.07 19.77 9.48
CA ILE A 138 -8.75 20.96 10.27
C ILE A 138 -9.85 22.01 10.15
N ALA A 139 -10.12 22.70 11.25
CA ALA A 139 -10.93 23.90 11.35
C ALA A 139 -10.10 25.01 12.02
N TYR A 140 -9.97 26.16 11.35
CA TYR A 140 -9.19 27.31 11.83
C TYR A 140 -9.97 28.12 12.89
N LYS A 141 -10.31 27.45 13.99
CA LYS A 141 -10.99 27.99 15.17
C LYS A 141 -10.25 27.50 16.41
N ASP A 142 -10.17 28.32 17.45
CA ASP A 142 -9.55 27.96 18.74
C ASP A 142 -10.58 27.53 19.79
N ASP A 143 -11.84 27.95 19.64
CA ASP A 143 -12.98 27.50 20.45
C ASP A 143 -13.75 26.37 19.75
N VAL A 144 -13.70 25.18 20.34
CA VAL A 144 -14.38 23.99 19.82
C VAL A 144 -15.90 24.16 19.73
N ASN A 145 -16.52 24.98 20.58
CA ASN A 145 -17.97 25.21 20.56
C ASN A 145 -18.43 26.01 19.34
N GLN A 146 -17.49 26.67 18.65
CA GLN A 146 -17.76 27.41 17.42
C GLN A 146 -17.55 26.55 16.17
N VAL A 147 -16.99 25.35 16.31
CA VAL A 147 -16.77 24.44 15.19
C VAL A 147 -18.09 23.77 14.81
N GLN A 148 -18.39 23.79 13.53
CA GLN A 148 -19.49 23.10 12.88
C GLN A 148 -18.94 22.07 11.88
N PRO A 149 -19.71 21.02 11.56
CA PRO A 149 -19.36 20.04 10.53
C PRO A 149 -18.86 20.67 9.22
N GLU A 150 -19.49 21.76 8.78
CA GLU A 150 -19.18 22.40 7.50
C GLU A 150 -17.85 23.20 7.52
N ASP A 151 -17.22 23.39 8.68
CA ASP A 151 -15.95 24.10 8.82
C ASP A 151 -14.74 23.19 8.55
N PHE A 152 -14.88 21.88 8.75
CA PHE A 152 -13.76 20.95 8.63
C PHE A 152 -13.34 20.78 7.17
N THR A 153 -12.05 20.95 6.92
CA THR A 153 -11.42 20.66 5.63
C THR A 153 -10.43 19.52 5.78
N ILE A 154 -10.58 18.46 4.99
CA ILE A 154 -9.59 17.39 4.88
C ILE A 154 -8.31 17.96 4.26
N PHE A 155 -7.20 17.91 5.00
CA PHE A 155 -5.91 18.44 4.54
C PHE A 155 -4.86 17.35 4.30
N SER A 156 -5.07 16.15 4.84
CA SER A 156 -4.17 15.01 4.67
C SER A 156 -4.95 13.69 4.69
N VAL A 157 -4.55 12.77 3.83
CA VAL A 157 -5.12 11.44 3.68
C VAL A 157 -3.99 10.42 3.68
N ASN A 158 -4.24 9.25 4.26
CA ASN A 158 -3.40 8.08 4.08
C ASN A 158 -4.29 6.91 3.66
N GLN A 159 -4.16 6.45 2.42
CA GLN A 159 -5.02 5.41 1.85
C GLN A 159 -4.74 4.01 2.42
N THR A 160 -3.56 3.80 3.03
CA THR A 160 -3.17 2.53 3.70
C THR A 160 -3.51 2.49 5.19
N CYS A 161 -4.38 3.39 5.63
CA CYS A 161 -4.88 3.44 6.99
C CYS A 161 -6.13 2.54 7.12
N VAL A 162 -6.27 1.67 8.15
CA VAL A 162 -5.52 1.53 9.40
C VAL A 162 -4.66 0.26 9.40
N TRP A 163 -3.45 0.31 8.82
CA TRP A 163 -2.53 -0.84 8.78
C TRP A 163 -1.42 -0.80 9.82
N THR A 164 -0.79 0.37 9.98
CA THR A 164 0.34 0.56 10.87
C THR A 164 -0.02 1.51 12.00
N ARG A 165 0.39 1.18 13.23
CA ARG A 165 0.16 2.04 14.39
C ARG A 165 0.70 3.44 14.17
N PHE A 166 1.93 3.55 13.71
CA PHE A 166 2.49 4.82 13.28
C PHE A 166 2.03 5.09 11.84
N THR A 167 1.07 6.00 11.69
CA THR A 167 0.53 6.42 10.40
C THR A 167 0.96 7.85 10.12
N ASP A 168 1.72 8.04 9.04
CA ASP A 168 2.18 9.36 8.62
C ASP A 168 1.09 10.08 7.79
N PHE A 169 0.84 11.33 8.15
CA PHE A 169 -0.02 12.24 7.42
C PHE A 169 0.81 13.39 6.84
N SER A 170 0.91 13.45 5.51
CA SER A 170 1.64 14.52 4.83
C SER A 170 0.91 15.86 4.97
N VAL A 171 1.56 16.86 5.57
CA VAL A 171 0.99 18.20 5.76
C VAL A 171 1.31 19.07 4.54
N PRO A 172 0.32 19.71 3.87
CA PRO A 172 0.59 20.60 2.75
C PRO A 172 1.58 21.74 3.11
N ALA A 173 2.52 22.04 2.22
CA ALA A 173 3.53 23.08 2.47
C ALA A 173 2.95 24.50 2.64
N ALA A 174 1.79 24.76 2.03
CA ALA A 174 1.13 26.06 2.05
C ALA A 174 0.14 26.24 3.21
N MET A 175 0.09 25.32 4.18
CA MET A 175 -0.79 25.45 5.35
C MET A 175 -0.54 26.76 6.10
N PRO A 176 -1.55 27.65 6.25
CA PRO A 176 -1.40 28.89 6.98
C PRO A 176 -1.31 28.65 8.50
N PRO A 177 -0.76 29.61 9.27
CA PRO A 177 -0.68 29.49 10.72
C PRO A 177 -2.07 29.46 11.36
N CYS A 178 -2.22 28.68 12.44
CA CYS A 178 -3.44 28.67 13.26
C CYS A 178 -3.64 30.00 14.01
N PRO A 179 -4.88 30.27 14.49
CA PRO A 179 -5.13 31.31 15.48
C PRO A 179 -4.27 31.14 16.74
N ALA A 180 -4.20 32.17 17.58
CA ALA A 180 -3.35 32.17 18.77
C ALA A 180 -3.65 31.01 19.76
N GLY A 181 -4.92 30.58 19.86
CA GLY A 181 -5.33 29.43 20.68
C GLY A 181 -5.13 28.05 20.02
N GLY A 182 -4.52 28.02 18.84
CA GLY A 182 -4.39 26.85 17.97
C GLY A 182 -5.61 26.63 17.08
N CYS A 183 -5.61 25.49 16.38
CA CYS A 183 -6.75 25.03 15.58
C CYS A 183 -7.41 23.80 16.25
N ILE A 184 -8.59 23.45 15.76
CA ILE A 184 -9.21 22.16 16.05
C ILE A 184 -9.07 21.23 14.85
N CYS A 185 -8.60 20.02 15.09
CA CYS A 185 -8.48 18.98 14.08
C CYS A 185 -9.33 17.77 14.46
N SER A 186 -9.55 16.89 13.50
CA SER A 186 -10.17 15.59 13.78
C SER A 186 -9.68 14.52 12.82
N PHE A 187 -9.49 13.32 13.37
CA PHE A 187 -9.24 12.09 12.63
C PHE A 187 -10.56 11.46 12.22
N PHE A 188 -10.65 11.00 10.97
CA PHE A 188 -11.80 10.29 10.43
C PHE A 188 -11.39 9.02 9.72
N TRP A 189 -12.18 7.96 9.88
CA TRP A 189 -11.96 6.68 9.23
C TRP A 189 -13.29 5.96 8.95
N ILE A 190 -13.37 5.38 7.76
CA ILE A 190 -14.43 4.46 7.32
C ILE A 190 -13.71 3.29 6.67
N HIS A 191 -14.05 2.07 7.04
CA HIS A 191 -13.36 0.87 6.59
C HIS A 191 -14.05 0.24 5.36
N SER A 192 -13.48 -0.85 4.86
CA SER A 192 -14.08 -1.62 3.77
C SER A 192 -15.32 -2.41 4.24
N PRO A 193 -16.36 -2.52 3.39
CA PRO A 193 -17.54 -3.36 3.67
C PRO A 193 -17.25 -4.86 3.66
N LYS A 194 -16.03 -5.27 3.32
CA LYS A 194 -15.62 -6.67 3.33
C LYS A 194 -15.29 -7.16 4.74
N ALA A 195 -15.02 -6.27 5.69
CA ALA A 195 -14.36 -6.59 6.95
C ALA A 195 -15.11 -6.08 8.19
N GLY A 196 -16.35 -6.54 8.41
CA GLY A 196 -17.13 -6.24 9.61
C GLY A 196 -18.48 -5.61 9.28
N GLY A 197 -19.19 -5.14 10.31
CA GLY A 197 -20.37 -4.29 10.11
C GLY A 197 -19.93 -2.85 9.88
N GLU A 198 -20.61 -2.14 9.00
CA GLU A 198 -20.24 -0.76 8.65
C GLU A 198 -20.40 0.22 9.78
N GLU A 199 -19.36 1.03 9.96
CA GLU A 199 -19.19 1.96 11.07
C GLU A 199 -18.42 3.22 10.62
N ASN A 200 -18.56 4.30 11.38
CA ASN A 200 -17.85 5.55 11.16
C ASN A 200 -17.01 5.89 12.41
N TYR A 201 -15.83 6.45 12.22
CA TYR A 201 -14.90 6.77 13.30
C TYR A 201 -14.53 8.25 13.25
N MET A 202 -14.61 8.93 14.40
CA MET A 202 -14.22 10.32 14.56
C MET A 202 -13.51 10.52 15.91
N ASN A 203 -12.33 11.14 15.90
CA ASN A 203 -11.67 11.60 17.12
C ASN A 203 -11.22 13.05 16.96
N GLY A 204 -11.77 13.97 17.75
CA GLY A 204 -11.37 15.37 17.75
C GLY A 204 -10.12 15.61 18.59
N PHE A 205 -9.26 16.56 18.19
CA PHE A 205 -8.07 16.94 18.95
C PHE A 205 -7.60 18.37 18.66
N ARG A 206 -6.87 18.96 19.60
CA ARG A 206 -6.22 20.26 19.41
C ARG A 206 -4.95 20.08 18.59
N CYS A 207 -4.77 20.95 17.61
CA CYS A 207 -3.64 20.90 16.69
C CYS A 207 -3.08 22.30 16.41
N ASN A 208 -1.84 22.35 15.91
CA ASN A 208 -1.20 23.60 15.54
C ASN A 208 -0.30 23.42 14.32
N VAL A 209 -0.30 24.40 13.40
CA VAL A 209 0.55 24.37 12.21
C VAL A 209 1.90 24.99 12.52
N THR A 210 2.98 24.24 12.30
CA THR A 210 4.37 24.71 12.49
C THR A 210 5.09 24.84 11.16
N GLY A 211 6.10 25.70 11.11
CA GLY A 211 6.89 25.92 9.88
C GLY A 211 6.11 26.51 8.72
N SER A 212 4.96 27.15 8.99
CA SER A 212 4.14 27.78 7.95
C SER A 212 4.92 28.86 7.20
N THR A 213 4.79 28.86 5.88
CA THR A 213 5.41 29.84 4.96
C THR A 213 4.39 30.59 4.12
N SER A 214 3.10 30.38 4.38
CA SER A 214 1.96 30.93 3.64
C SER A 214 0.97 31.57 4.59
N THR A 215 0.26 32.58 4.13
CA THR A 215 -0.89 33.18 4.84
C THR A 215 -2.20 33.02 4.07
N VAL A 216 -2.17 32.30 2.94
CA VAL A 216 -3.36 32.05 2.13
C VAL A 216 -4.30 31.13 2.91
N PRO A 217 -5.55 31.54 3.20
CA PRO A 217 -6.50 30.71 3.92
C PRO A 217 -6.93 29.49 3.08
N LEU A 218 -7.49 28.49 3.76
CA LEU A 218 -8.18 27.39 3.11
C LEU A 218 -9.49 27.90 2.48
N ALA A 219 -9.82 27.37 1.31
CA ALA A 219 -11.11 27.60 0.69
C ALA A 219 -12.22 26.92 1.50
N LYS A 220 -13.46 27.41 1.36
CA LYS A 220 -14.62 26.80 2.03
C LYS A 220 -14.85 25.36 1.52
N PRO A 221 -14.81 24.34 2.40
CA PRO A 221 -14.88 22.96 1.98
C PRO A 221 -16.29 22.59 1.47
N GLN A 222 -16.32 21.75 0.44
CA GLN A 222 -17.55 21.20 -0.14
C GLN A 222 -17.67 19.71 0.14
N VAL A 223 -18.88 19.16 0.02
CA VAL A 223 -19.10 17.72 0.16
C VAL A 223 -18.38 16.97 -0.97
N ALA A 224 -17.62 15.93 -0.64
CA ALA A 224 -16.94 15.10 -1.62
C ALA A 224 -17.94 14.24 -2.41
N ARG A 225 -17.73 14.09 -3.72
CA ARG A 225 -18.62 13.35 -4.63
C ARG A 225 -17.94 12.09 -5.12
N ARG A 226 -18.71 10.99 -5.20
CA ARG A 226 -18.25 9.72 -5.79
C ARG A 226 -17.97 9.88 -7.28
N CYS A 227 -16.71 10.07 -7.64
CA CYS A 227 -16.31 10.39 -8.99
C CYS A 227 -15.30 9.38 -9.58
N GLY A 228 -14.46 8.74 -8.77
CA GLY A 228 -13.60 7.66 -9.24
C GLY A 228 -14.38 6.39 -9.61
N SER A 229 -13.68 5.48 -10.27
CA SER A 229 -14.12 4.14 -10.62
C SER A 229 -14.33 3.30 -9.38
N ASP A 230 -15.25 2.36 -9.50
CA ASP A 230 -15.65 1.45 -8.45
C ASP A 230 -16.25 0.18 -9.09
N PRO A 231 -15.39 -0.73 -9.58
CA PRO A 231 -15.82 -1.92 -10.32
C PRO A 231 -16.76 -2.82 -9.50
N GLU A 232 -16.60 -2.88 -8.18
CA GLU A 232 -17.44 -3.69 -7.29
C GLU A 232 -18.91 -3.25 -7.31
N ASN A 233 -19.16 -1.97 -7.56
CA ASN A 233 -20.51 -1.41 -7.72
C ASN A 233 -20.85 -1.08 -9.18
N GLY A 234 -20.15 -1.72 -10.13
CA GLY A 234 -20.43 -1.64 -11.57
C GLY A 234 -19.98 -0.34 -12.26
N LYS A 235 -19.27 0.55 -11.56
CA LYS A 235 -18.76 1.81 -12.13
C LYS A 235 -17.33 1.61 -12.64
N LEU A 236 -17.18 1.17 -13.88
CA LEU A 236 -15.87 0.76 -14.42
C LEU A 236 -14.91 1.91 -14.75
N GLN A 237 -15.37 3.15 -14.79
CA GLN A 237 -14.59 4.29 -15.24
C GLN A 237 -14.78 5.47 -14.31
N ASP A 238 -13.72 6.26 -14.16
CA ASP A 238 -13.77 7.54 -13.49
C ASP A 238 -14.70 8.49 -14.26
N VAL A 239 -15.31 9.42 -13.52
CA VAL A 239 -16.10 10.53 -14.07
C VAL A 239 -15.50 11.83 -13.51
N PRO A 240 -14.34 12.27 -14.03
CA PRO A 240 -13.58 13.38 -13.44
C PRO A 240 -14.37 14.68 -13.34
N GLY A 241 -15.23 14.98 -14.32
CA GLY A 241 -16.10 16.16 -14.29
C GLY A 241 -17.11 16.17 -13.14
N ASN A 242 -17.39 15.02 -12.51
CA ASN A 242 -18.28 14.92 -11.35
C ASN A 242 -17.53 14.98 -10.00
N CYS A 243 -16.19 15.07 -10.01
CA CYS A 243 -15.41 15.17 -8.78
C CYS A 243 -15.62 16.51 -8.07
N THR A 244 -15.52 16.48 -6.74
CA THR A 244 -15.29 17.69 -5.94
C THR A 244 -13.80 17.99 -5.94
N TYR A 245 -13.42 19.11 -6.54
CA TYR A 245 -12.04 19.63 -6.50
C TYR A 245 -11.91 20.72 -5.43
N GLY A 246 -10.69 20.94 -4.95
CA GLY A 246 -10.41 21.87 -3.87
C GLY A 246 -10.71 21.29 -2.49
N ALA A 247 -11.02 22.19 -1.56
CA ALA A 247 -11.31 21.86 -0.16
C ALA A 247 -12.55 20.96 -0.05
N LYS A 248 -12.40 19.82 0.64
CA LYS A 248 -13.44 18.82 0.84
C LYS A 248 -13.74 18.62 2.33
N GLN A 249 -15.01 18.43 2.66
CA GLN A 249 -15.47 18.08 4.00
C GLN A 249 -15.18 16.60 4.31
N PRO A 250 -15.09 16.22 5.60
CA PRO A 250 -15.16 14.82 6.02
C PRO A 250 -16.49 14.16 5.65
N PHE A 251 -16.54 12.83 5.73
CA PHE A 251 -17.77 12.09 5.59
C PHE A 251 -18.51 11.99 6.92
N TYR A 252 -19.69 12.61 6.96
CA TYR A 252 -20.66 12.41 8.02
C TYR A 252 -21.71 11.45 7.48
N TRP A 253 -21.57 10.19 7.88
CA TRP A 253 -22.27 9.05 7.30
C TRP A 253 -22.75 8.10 8.39
N LEU A 254 -23.87 7.42 8.11
CA LEU A 254 -24.49 6.39 8.95
C LEU A 254 -24.92 6.86 10.35
N GLN A 255 -25.26 8.14 10.50
CA GLN A 255 -25.76 8.73 11.74
C GLN A 255 -27.28 8.99 11.69
N ALA A 256 -27.91 9.24 12.83
CA ALA A 256 -29.33 9.62 12.87
C ALA A 256 -29.54 11.08 12.42
N GLU A 257 -28.54 11.95 12.60
CA GLU A 257 -28.64 13.39 12.34
C GLU A 257 -27.40 13.94 11.64
N ARG A 258 -27.60 14.96 10.79
CA ARG A 258 -26.54 15.78 10.15
C ARG A 258 -25.53 15.02 9.27
N ASN A 259 -25.96 13.96 8.60
CA ASN A 259 -25.16 13.35 7.52
C ASN A 259 -25.00 14.32 6.34
N ASN A 260 -23.84 14.30 5.68
CA ASN A 260 -23.60 15.01 4.42
C ASN A 260 -23.50 14.05 3.21
N VAL A 261 -23.41 12.75 3.47
CA VAL A 261 -23.36 11.69 2.46
C VAL A 261 -24.32 10.55 2.85
N PHE A 262 -24.84 9.82 1.86
CA PHE A 262 -26.03 8.98 2.00
C PHE A 262 -25.93 7.62 1.28
N GLU A 263 -24.71 7.16 1.07
CA GLU A 263 -24.42 5.87 0.46
C GLU A 263 -24.92 4.72 1.34
N GLY A 264 -25.18 3.56 0.72
CA GLY A 264 -25.58 2.36 1.44
C GLY A 264 -24.39 1.67 2.11
N GLU A 265 -24.68 0.81 3.10
CA GLU A 265 -23.67 0.05 3.87
C GLU A 265 -22.81 -0.90 3.00
N HIS A 266 -23.27 -1.30 1.81
CA HIS A 266 -22.46 -2.13 0.91
C HIS A 266 -21.58 -1.32 -0.05
N SER A 267 -21.65 0.01 0.01
CA SER A 267 -20.93 0.90 -0.88
C SER A 267 -20.50 2.18 -0.15
N PRO A 268 -19.83 2.09 1.03
CA PRO A 268 -19.58 3.23 1.90
C PRO A 268 -18.79 4.35 1.22
N PRO A 269 -18.87 5.59 1.75
CA PRO A 269 -17.97 6.65 1.34
C PRO A 269 -16.60 6.43 1.97
N VAL A 270 -15.53 6.61 1.18
CA VAL A 270 -14.17 6.19 1.57
C VAL A 270 -13.14 7.27 1.24
N TYR A 271 -12.05 7.33 2.02
CA TYR A 271 -11.01 8.36 1.90
C TYR A 271 -9.94 7.97 0.88
N ASN A 272 -10.36 7.73 -0.37
CA ASN A 272 -9.47 7.42 -1.48
C ASN A 272 -9.92 8.06 -2.80
N ASP A 273 -9.31 7.63 -3.90
CA ASP A 273 -9.52 8.17 -5.24
C ASP A 273 -10.99 8.11 -5.70
N ARG A 274 -11.81 7.21 -5.13
CA ARG A 274 -13.26 7.14 -5.43
C ARG A 274 -13.99 8.45 -5.15
N TYR A 275 -13.49 9.24 -4.20
CA TYR A 275 -14.04 10.54 -3.82
C TYR A 275 -13.05 11.70 -4.06
N ASN A 276 -12.05 11.50 -4.91
CA ASN A 276 -11.00 12.47 -5.21
C ASN A 276 -10.18 12.89 -3.97
N PHE A 277 -10.01 11.95 -3.03
CA PHE A 277 -9.08 12.06 -1.91
C PHE A 277 -7.78 11.37 -2.28
N LEU A 278 -6.87 12.13 -2.89
CA LEU A 278 -5.57 11.61 -3.30
C LEU A 278 -4.74 11.24 -2.06
N ASP A 279 -3.91 10.21 -2.18
CA ASP A 279 -3.03 9.82 -1.09
C ASP A 279 -2.04 10.94 -0.73
N GLY A 280 -1.84 11.16 0.58
CA GLY A 280 -0.98 12.20 1.12
C GLY A 280 -1.65 13.58 1.28
N ALA A 281 -0.87 14.64 1.03
CA ALA A 281 -1.26 16.01 1.32
C ALA A 281 -2.28 16.54 0.29
N GLN A 282 -3.39 17.13 0.77
CA GLN A 282 -4.38 17.77 -0.09
C GLN A 282 -3.90 19.18 -0.44
N THR A 283 -3.26 19.35 -1.61
CA THR A 283 -2.53 20.58 -1.96
C THR A 283 -3.37 21.64 -2.68
N ASP A 284 -4.59 21.31 -3.09
CA ASP A 284 -5.48 22.18 -3.86
C ASP A 284 -6.57 22.87 -3.02
N ILE A 285 -6.47 22.77 -1.69
CA ILE A 285 -7.51 23.22 -0.73
C ILE A 285 -7.48 24.71 -0.42
N PHE A 286 -6.57 25.48 -1.02
CA PHE A 286 -6.33 26.89 -0.68
C PHE A 286 -7.17 27.85 -1.51
N GLU A 287 -7.55 28.99 -0.92
CA GLU A 287 -8.23 30.06 -1.67
C GLU A 287 -7.37 30.52 -2.86
N GLY A 288 -8.02 30.60 -4.03
CA GLY A 288 -7.36 31.04 -5.25
C GLY A 288 -6.40 30.02 -5.87
N PHE A 289 -6.35 28.76 -5.41
CA PHE A 289 -5.59 27.72 -6.10
C PHE A 289 -6.07 27.50 -7.54
N TYR A 290 -7.39 27.45 -7.73
CA TYR A 290 -8.03 27.38 -9.04
C TYR A 290 -8.46 28.77 -9.53
N ASP A 291 -8.39 29.00 -10.85
CA ASP A 291 -8.98 30.18 -11.50
C ASP A 291 -10.51 30.15 -11.40
N SER A 292 -11.08 28.98 -11.69
CA SER A 292 -12.49 28.67 -11.53
C SER A 292 -12.66 27.17 -11.37
N ILE A 293 -13.59 26.76 -10.51
CA ILE A 293 -14.04 25.36 -10.39
C ILE A 293 -15.40 25.26 -11.08
N PRO A 294 -15.52 24.55 -12.20
CA PRO A 294 -16.80 24.32 -12.87
C PRO A 294 -17.80 23.57 -11.96
N GLU A 295 -19.09 23.76 -12.19
CA GLU A 295 -20.11 22.99 -11.48
C GLU A 295 -19.98 21.49 -11.84
N PRO A 296 -19.95 20.58 -10.84
CA PRO A 296 -19.72 19.16 -11.11
C PRO A 296 -20.81 18.53 -11.97
N ALA A 297 -20.42 17.94 -13.10
CA ALA A 297 -21.29 17.17 -13.99
C ALA A 297 -20.47 16.15 -14.80
N PRO A 298 -21.07 15.05 -15.28
CA PRO A 298 -20.32 14.00 -15.99
C PRO A 298 -19.45 14.49 -17.16
N ASN A 299 -19.90 15.54 -17.85
CA ASN A 299 -19.20 16.13 -18.99
C ASN A 299 -18.63 17.54 -18.69
N ALA A 300 -18.54 17.92 -17.41
CA ALA A 300 -17.97 19.22 -17.04
C ALA A 300 -16.47 19.28 -17.38
N PRO A 301 -15.96 20.46 -17.81
CA PRO A 301 -14.53 20.64 -17.96
C PRO A 301 -13.83 20.52 -16.61
N LEU A 302 -12.55 20.14 -16.63
CA LEU A 302 -11.74 20.07 -15.41
C LEU A 302 -11.37 21.47 -14.92
N PRO A 303 -11.23 21.69 -13.59
CA PRO A 303 -10.74 22.94 -13.06
C PRO A 303 -9.34 23.28 -13.56
N VAL A 304 -9.09 24.57 -13.74
CA VAL A 304 -7.79 25.09 -14.18
C VAL A 304 -7.09 25.73 -12.98
N ALA A 305 -5.93 25.19 -12.61
CA ALA A 305 -5.09 25.77 -11.56
C ALA A 305 -4.51 27.11 -12.03
N LYS A 306 -4.45 28.09 -11.13
CA LYS A 306 -3.81 29.38 -11.42
C LYS A 306 -2.33 29.16 -11.73
N GLN A 307 -1.92 29.54 -12.94
CA GLN A 307 -0.50 29.64 -13.29
C GLN A 307 0.12 30.75 -12.43
N VAL A 308 1.04 30.40 -11.54
CA VAL A 308 1.92 31.39 -10.93
C VAL A 308 2.85 31.86 -12.04
N ASN A 309 2.54 33.01 -12.65
CA ASN A 309 3.46 33.68 -13.57
C ASN A 309 4.77 33.95 -12.83
N SER A 310 5.78 33.11 -13.08
CA SER A 310 7.17 33.49 -12.90
C SER A 310 7.42 34.71 -13.79
N PRO A 311 8.21 35.72 -13.37
CA PRO A 311 8.39 36.92 -14.18
C PRO A 311 8.95 36.54 -15.55
N SER A 312 8.13 36.76 -16.57
CA SER A 312 8.51 36.68 -17.97
C SER A 312 9.66 37.66 -18.19
N THR A 313 10.82 37.14 -18.58
CA THR A 313 11.91 37.98 -19.08
C THR A 313 11.44 38.57 -20.41
N GLU A 314 11.02 39.83 -20.38
CA GLU A 314 10.74 40.61 -21.59
C GLU A 314 12.01 40.61 -22.45
N THR A 315 11.95 39.91 -23.59
CA THR A 315 12.92 40.10 -24.67
C THR A 315 12.29 41.04 -25.68
N SER A 316 12.68 42.32 -25.59
CA SER A 316 12.52 43.26 -26.70
C SER A 316 13.60 43.01 -27.76
N PRO A 317 13.31 43.20 -29.06
CA PRO A 317 14.22 42.84 -30.13
C PRO A 317 15.20 43.98 -30.43
N THR A 318 16.49 43.67 -30.53
CA THR A 318 17.46 44.59 -31.11
C THR A 318 18.38 43.86 -32.08
N ALA A 319 18.52 44.46 -33.24
CA ALA A 319 19.12 43.93 -34.47
C ALA A 319 20.63 43.67 -34.40
N SER A 320 21.08 42.81 -35.31
CA SER A 320 22.46 42.41 -35.58
C SER A 320 23.42 43.58 -35.85
N PRO A 321 24.74 43.33 -35.75
CA PRO A 321 25.48 43.29 -37.01
C PRO A 321 26.46 42.12 -37.15
N SER A 322 26.62 41.76 -38.41
CA SER A 322 27.60 40.87 -39.03
C SER A 322 29.06 41.26 -38.81
N GLY A 323 29.96 40.28 -38.73
CA GLY A 323 31.40 40.49 -38.91
C GLY A 323 32.22 39.21 -38.71
N SER A 324 32.53 38.52 -39.80
CA SER A 324 33.38 37.33 -39.89
C SER A 324 34.87 37.64 -39.67
N SER A 325 35.62 36.70 -39.08
CA SER A 325 36.75 35.98 -39.74
C SER A 325 37.57 35.12 -38.75
N SER A 326 37.59 33.81 -39.04
CA SER A 326 38.52 32.66 -38.82
C SER A 326 39.95 32.88 -38.26
N PRO A 327 40.77 31.82 -37.96
CA PRO A 327 40.52 30.37 -37.78
C PRO A 327 41.20 29.69 -36.55
N GLN A 328 40.74 28.45 -36.28
CA GLN A 328 41.37 27.19 -35.77
C GLN A 328 42.92 27.01 -35.86
N PRO A 329 43.60 25.93 -35.34
CA PRO A 329 43.12 24.57 -34.94
C PRO A 329 43.84 23.77 -33.78
N THR A 330 43.26 22.59 -33.48
CA THR A 330 43.85 21.24 -33.20
C THR A 330 44.55 20.83 -31.89
N PHE A 331 43.83 20.03 -31.08
CA PHE A 331 44.00 18.57 -30.80
C PHE A 331 45.39 17.87 -30.87
N LEU A 332 45.73 17.07 -29.83
CA LEU A 332 46.03 15.59 -29.78
C LEU A 332 46.97 15.16 -28.58
N PRO A 333 47.15 13.85 -28.24
CA PRO A 333 46.89 13.34 -26.88
C PRO A 333 47.98 12.42 -26.24
N SER A 334 47.63 11.86 -25.06
CA SER A 334 48.01 10.54 -24.49
C SER A 334 49.42 10.28 -23.93
N LYS A 335 49.47 9.64 -22.73
CA LYS A 335 50.19 8.36 -22.46
C LYS A 335 50.02 7.87 -21.01
N ALA A 336 50.04 6.55 -20.85
CA ALA A 336 49.86 5.77 -19.63
C ALA A 336 51.17 5.43 -18.90
N CYS A 337 51.12 5.07 -17.59
CA CYS A 337 51.95 3.99 -17.01
C CYS A 337 51.50 3.55 -15.59
N LYS A 338 52.02 2.39 -15.15
CA LYS A 338 51.55 1.41 -14.15
C LYS A 338 52.31 1.48 -12.77
N PRO A 339 52.05 0.60 -11.76
CA PRO A 339 52.07 0.87 -10.31
C PRO A 339 53.34 0.42 -9.54
N LYS A 340 53.47 0.77 -8.24
CA LYS A 340 54.37 0.14 -7.23
C LYS A 340 53.93 0.37 -5.75
N LYS A 341 54.42 -0.50 -4.86
CA LYS A 341 53.99 -0.82 -3.46
C LYS A 341 54.92 -0.27 -2.33
N PHE A 342 54.33 0.01 -1.14
CA PHE A 342 54.76 -0.05 0.31
C PHE A 342 56.03 0.68 0.82
N PRO A 343 56.26 0.94 2.16
CA PRO A 343 55.58 0.49 3.42
C PRO A 343 55.36 1.54 4.58
N SER A 344 54.70 1.07 5.68
CA SER A 344 54.75 1.40 7.17
C SER A 344 55.13 2.81 7.68
N SER A 345 54.65 3.41 8.78
CA SER A 345 54.08 3.07 10.11
C SER A 345 53.50 4.41 10.67
N SER A 346 52.59 4.56 11.65
CA SER A 346 52.65 4.18 13.07
C SER A 346 51.36 4.63 13.79
N ALA A 347 51.10 3.96 14.92
CA ALA A 347 49.96 4.01 15.83
C ALA A 347 49.40 5.38 16.30
N GLY A 348 48.09 5.38 16.58
CA GLY A 348 47.39 6.32 17.44
C GLY A 348 45.97 5.81 17.77
N LEU A 349 45.72 5.48 19.04
CA LEU A 349 44.47 4.99 19.62
C LEU A 349 43.27 5.94 19.39
N GLN A 350 42.07 5.39 19.12
CA GLN A 350 40.85 5.73 19.87
C GLN A 350 39.66 4.79 19.60
N ARG A 351 39.04 4.37 20.73
CA ARG A 351 37.69 3.83 21.00
C ARG A 351 36.89 3.14 19.87
N ARG A 352 36.60 1.86 20.12
CA ARG A 352 35.56 1.07 19.44
C ARG A 352 34.16 1.55 19.85
N SER A 353 33.37 1.96 18.86
CA SER A 353 31.91 1.80 18.84
C SER A 353 31.59 0.61 17.94
N PHE A 354 30.77 -0.31 18.44
CA PHE A 354 30.19 -1.40 17.67
C PHE A 354 29.22 -0.81 16.65
N GLU A 355 29.48 -0.99 15.36
CA GLU A 355 28.46 -0.90 14.31
C GLU A 355 27.72 -2.24 14.28
N GLU A 356 26.43 -2.18 14.56
CA GLU A 356 25.50 -3.29 14.35
C GLU A 356 25.02 -3.21 12.88
N GLU A 357 25.23 -4.29 12.13
CA GLU A 357 24.82 -4.44 10.73
C GLU A 357 23.32 -4.19 10.60
N SER A 358 22.96 -3.03 10.05
CA SER A 358 21.61 -2.72 9.59
C SER A 358 21.30 -3.52 8.33
N THR A 359 20.26 -4.34 8.39
CA THR A 359 19.62 -4.99 7.23
C THR A 359 19.20 -3.93 6.22
N GLY A 360 19.78 -4.00 5.03
CA GLY A 360 19.73 -2.95 4.04
C GLY A 360 18.38 -2.81 3.34
N VAL A 361 17.83 -1.60 3.39
CA VAL A 361 17.04 -1.01 2.30
C VAL A 361 17.51 0.45 2.10
N LEU A 362 18.30 0.64 1.04
CA LEU A 362 18.56 1.86 0.24
C LEU A 362 19.37 3.03 0.88
N PRO A 363 20.29 3.71 0.14
CA PRO A 363 20.00 4.28 -1.18
C PRO A 363 21.13 4.21 -2.24
N ARG A 364 20.73 4.02 -3.50
CA ARG A 364 21.39 4.68 -4.63
C ARG A 364 20.32 5.35 -5.48
N SER A 365 20.44 6.67 -5.59
CA SER A 365 19.86 7.46 -6.67
C SER A 365 20.25 6.82 -8.00
N TRP A 366 19.27 6.30 -8.74
CA TRP A 366 19.44 5.87 -10.12
C TRP A 366 18.73 6.89 -11.00
N THR A 367 19.52 7.51 -11.85
CA THR A 367 19.11 8.49 -12.86
C THR A 367 17.89 8.02 -13.64
N ALA A 368 16.94 8.94 -13.85
CA ALA A 368 15.81 8.82 -14.75
C ALA A 368 16.28 8.49 -16.19
N GLY A 369 16.54 7.23 -16.45
CA GLY A 369 16.54 6.62 -17.77
C GLY A 369 15.28 5.78 -17.85
N ARG A 370 14.38 6.11 -18.78
CA ARG A 370 13.11 5.40 -18.98
C ARG A 370 13.40 3.96 -19.44
N HIS A 371 13.40 3.00 -18.51
CA HIS A 371 13.50 1.58 -18.85
C HIS A 371 12.29 1.20 -19.72
N LYS A 372 12.48 0.26 -20.65
CA LYS A 372 11.50 0.00 -21.72
C LYS A 372 10.62 -1.21 -21.44
N ALA A 373 11.03 -2.09 -20.53
CA ALA A 373 10.32 -3.31 -20.18
C ALA A 373 10.67 -3.73 -18.75
N THR A 374 9.82 -4.56 -18.15
CA THR A 374 9.99 -5.06 -16.79
C THR A 374 9.79 -6.58 -16.74
N VAL A 375 10.67 -7.28 -16.03
CA VAL A 375 10.53 -8.70 -15.69
C VAL A 375 10.37 -8.82 -14.18
N ILE A 376 9.27 -9.41 -13.73
CA ILE A 376 9.00 -9.69 -12.32
C ILE A 376 9.24 -11.18 -12.09
N PHE A 377 10.23 -11.51 -11.25
CA PHE A 377 10.61 -12.89 -10.93
C PHE A 377 10.13 -13.33 -9.55
N LEU A 378 9.33 -14.40 -9.50
CA LEU A 378 8.75 -14.98 -8.30
C LEU A 378 9.52 -16.24 -7.90
N HIS A 379 10.19 -16.20 -6.74
CA HIS A 379 11.00 -17.33 -6.25
C HIS A 379 10.14 -18.50 -5.74
N GLY A 380 10.75 -19.68 -5.56
CA GLY A 380 10.08 -20.86 -5.01
C GLY A 380 9.87 -20.81 -3.49
N LEU A 381 9.13 -21.79 -2.97
CA LEU A 381 8.81 -21.94 -1.56
C LEU A 381 10.07 -21.92 -0.67
N GLY A 382 10.04 -21.10 0.38
CA GLY A 382 11.08 -21.01 1.41
C GLY A 382 12.40 -20.41 0.92
N GLN A 383 12.44 -19.84 -0.28
CA GLN A 383 13.61 -19.18 -0.85
C GLN A 383 13.63 -17.68 -0.56
N VAL A 384 14.77 -17.05 -0.85
CA VAL A 384 15.00 -15.61 -0.66
C VAL A 384 15.29 -14.97 -2.02
N ASN A 385 14.68 -13.83 -2.28
CA ASN A 385 14.77 -13.11 -3.54
C ASN A 385 16.22 -12.74 -3.94
N ALA A 386 17.06 -12.35 -2.97
CA ALA A 386 18.42 -11.89 -3.18
C ALA A 386 19.30 -12.97 -3.87
N THR A 387 19.09 -14.25 -3.55
CA THR A 387 19.81 -15.37 -4.17
C THR A 387 19.53 -15.44 -5.68
N TRP A 388 18.26 -15.28 -6.06
CA TRP A 388 17.83 -15.28 -7.45
C TRP A 388 18.28 -14.02 -8.17
N GLN A 389 18.16 -12.86 -7.52
CA GLN A 389 18.65 -11.60 -8.05
C GLN A 389 20.13 -11.69 -8.41
N MET A 390 20.97 -12.28 -7.53
CA MET A 390 22.40 -12.47 -7.80
C MET A 390 22.65 -13.39 -9.00
N ALA A 391 21.98 -14.54 -9.07
CA ALA A 391 22.15 -15.50 -10.15
C ALA A 391 21.71 -14.89 -11.51
N PHE A 392 20.54 -14.26 -11.55
CA PHE A 392 19.95 -13.70 -12.76
C PHE A 392 20.64 -12.41 -13.20
N SER A 393 21.13 -11.60 -12.25
CA SER A 393 21.96 -10.42 -12.56
C SER A 393 23.28 -10.78 -13.21
N LYS A 394 23.80 -11.99 -12.97
CA LYS A 394 25.00 -12.47 -13.65
C LYS A 394 24.69 -13.07 -15.02
N ALA A 395 23.60 -13.83 -15.11
CA ALA A 395 23.31 -14.65 -16.29
C ALA A 395 22.49 -13.92 -17.36
N LEU A 396 21.54 -13.05 -17.00
CA LEU A 396 20.55 -12.50 -17.93
C LEU A 396 20.67 -10.99 -18.11
N THR A 397 20.85 -10.22 -17.04
CA THR A 397 20.83 -8.74 -17.14
C THR A 397 21.87 -8.15 -18.10
N PRO A 398 23.07 -8.73 -18.33
CA PRO A 398 24.01 -8.20 -19.34
C PRO A 398 23.45 -8.22 -20.77
N TYR A 399 22.51 -9.12 -21.07
CA TYR A 399 21.86 -9.23 -22.37
C TYR A 399 20.67 -8.25 -22.52
N PHE A 400 20.18 -7.68 -21.41
CA PHE A 400 18.95 -6.88 -21.35
C PHE A 400 19.13 -5.55 -20.59
N PRO A 401 20.00 -4.63 -21.08
CA PRO A 401 20.34 -3.40 -20.36
C PRO A 401 19.18 -2.39 -20.19
N ASN A 402 18.07 -2.57 -20.94
CA ASN A 402 16.89 -1.71 -20.88
C ASN A 402 15.68 -2.35 -20.18
N VAL A 403 15.89 -3.51 -19.54
CA VAL A 403 14.87 -4.25 -18.80
C VAL A 403 15.10 -4.03 -17.30
N GLN A 404 14.04 -3.63 -16.60
CA GLN A 404 14.03 -3.62 -15.14
C GLN A 404 13.70 -5.02 -14.63
N TRP A 405 14.47 -5.52 -13.67
CA TRP A 405 14.26 -6.83 -13.06
C TRP A 405 13.83 -6.66 -11.62
N ILE A 406 12.63 -7.14 -11.28
CA ILE A 406 12.04 -7.03 -9.95
C ILE A 406 11.97 -8.43 -9.34
N PHE A 407 12.45 -8.57 -8.12
CA PHE A 407 12.46 -9.83 -7.38
C PHE A 407 11.71 -9.61 -6.05
N PRO A 408 10.36 -9.62 -6.03
CA PRO A 408 9.62 -9.47 -4.79
C PRO A 408 9.95 -10.61 -3.82
N GLN A 409 9.92 -10.31 -2.52
CA GLN A 409 10.10 -11.29 -1.46
C GLN A 409 8.72 -11.78 -1.01
N ALA A 410 8.48 -13.08 -1.10
CA ALA A 410 7.25 -13.67 -0.54
C ALA A 410 7.19 -13.41 0.97
N SER A 411 6.02 -13.09 1.49
CA SER A 411 5.80 -12.88 2.93
C SER A 411 6.02 -14.18 3.71
N GLU A 412 6.33 -14.07 5.00
CA GLU A 412 6.37 -15.26 5.87
C GLU A 412 4.94 -15.75 6.13
N LYS A 413 4.63 -16.96 5.64
CA LYS A 413 3.35 -17.63 5.88
C LYS A 413 3.59 -18.96 6.58
N ARG A 414 2.57 -19.44 7.31
CA ARG A 414 2.60 -20.81 7.85
C ARG A 414 2.50 -21.78 6.69
N VAL A 415 3.40 -22.75 6.64
CA VAL A 415 3.42 -23.76 5.58
C VAL A 415 3.04 -25.10 6.19
N SER A 416 1.86 -25.61 5.84
CA SER A 416 1.26 -26.84 6.36
C SER A 416 2.17 -28.06 6.15
N MET A 417 2.80 -28.18 4.97
CA MET A 417 3.79 -29.21 4.66
C MET A 417 4.96 -29.22 5.67
N ASN A 418 5.30 -28.05 6.21
CA ASN A 418 6.37 -27.85 7.17
C ASN A 418 5.82 -27.73 8.61
N GLN A 419 4.73 -28.43 8.94
CA GLN A 419 4.11 -28.41 10.28
C GLN A 419 3.68 -27.00 10.73
N GLY A 420 3.31 -26.13 9.79
CA GLY A 420 2.90 -24.76 10.06
C GLY A 420 4.06 -23.82 10.44
N MET A 421 5.31 -24.21 10.19
CA MET A 421 6.47 -23.33 10.34
C MET A 421 6.34 -22.12 9.41
N LEU A 422 6.77 -20.95 9.91
CA LEU A 422 6.85 -19.74 9.10
C LEU A 422 8.00 -19.86 8.10
N ARG A 423 7.67 -19.66 6.82
CA ARG A 423 8.62 -19.65 5.71
C ARG A 423 8.16 -18.59 4.71
N PRO A 424 9.08 -17.98 3.95
CA PRO A 424 8.71 -17.23 2.76
C PRO A 424 7.87 -18.11 1.83
N SER A 425 6.60 -17.77 1.63
CA SER A 425 5.68 -18.57 0.82
C SER A 425 4.63 -17.67 0.21
N TRP A 426 4.28 -17.94 -1.05
CA TRP A 426 3.21 -17.20 -1.74
C TRP A 426 1.83 -17.64 -1.25
N PHE A 427 1.66 -18.94 -1.03
CA PHE A 427 0.41 -19.51 -0.52
C PHE A 427 0.74 -20.78 0.27
N ASP A 428 -0.20 -21.26 1.09
CA ASP A 428 -0.01 -22.49 1.85
C ASP A 428 0.03 -23.71 0.92
N ILE A 429 0.82 -24.70 1.31
CA ILE A 429 0.97 -25.98 0.61
C ILE A 429 1.09 -27.09 1.66
N TRP A 430 0.38 -28.20 1.44
CA TRP A 430 0.32 -29.31 2.38
C TRP A 430 1.30 -30.43 2.05
N GLN A 431 1.68 -30.57 0.78
CA GLN A 431 2.63 -31.59 0.34
C GLN A 431 3.30 -31.25 -1.00
N LEU A 432 4.43 -31.90 -1.26
CA LEU A 432 5.08 -31.97 -2.57
C LEU A 432 5.22 -33.45 -2.99
N PRO A 433 4.80 -33.83 -4.22
CA PRO A 433 4.11 -33.01 -5.21
C PRO A 433 2.73 -32.49 -4.75
N PRO A 434 2.29 -31.30 -5.20
CA PRO A 434 1.05 -30.69 -4.75
C PRO A 434 -0.14 -31.55 -5.14
N HIS A 435 -1.09 -31.77 -4.24
CA HIS A 435 -2.30 -32.49 -4.63
C HIS A 435 -3.13 -31.63 -5.60
N PRO A 436 -3.67 -32.17 -6.70
CA PRO A 436 -4.35 -31.35 -7.73
C PRO A 436 -5.56 -30.54 -7.23
N GLU A 437 -6.23 -31.07 -6.20
CA GLU A 437 -7.41 -30.46 -5.55
C GLU A 437 -7.06 -29.62 -4.31
N GLU A 438 -5.79 -29.64 -3.86
CA GLU A 438 -5.37 -28.75 -2.77
C GLU A 438 -5.32 -27.31 -3.26
N TYR A 439 -5.97 -26.43 -2.50
CA TYR A 439 -6.22 -25.07 -2.93
C TYR A 439 -6.33 -24.14 -1.72
N ASP A 440 -5.26 -23.40 -1.46
CA ASP A 440 -5.27 -22.26 -0.54
C ASP A 440 -5.89 -21.06 -1.25
N GLU A 441 -7.23 -21.06 -1.39
CA GLU A 441 -7.97 -20.00 -2.09
C GLU A 441 -7.58 -18.62 -1.59
N ARG A 442 -7.50 -18.46 -0.27
CA ARG A 442 -7.18 -17.19 0.38
C ARG A 442 -5.75 -16.77 0.07
N GLY A 443 -4.74 -17.59 0.37
CA GLY A 443 -3.35 -17.19 0.17
C GLY A 443 -2.97 -17.05 -1.31
N ILE A 444 -3.60 -17.82 -2.21
CA ILE A 444 -3.45 -17.63 -3.65
C ILE A 444 -4.05 -16.29 -4.07
N THR A 445 -5.26 -15.95 -3.60
CA THR A 445 -5.91 -14.67 -3.93
C THR A 445 -5.08 -13.48 -3.44
N GLU A 446 -4.59 -13.52 -2.20
CA GLU A 446 -3.70 -12.50 -1.63
C GLU A 446 -2.42 -12.33 -2.47
N SER A 447 -1.78 -13.44 -2.86
CA SER A 447 -0.57 -13.38 -3.67
C SER A 447 -0.82 -12.92 -5.09
N VAL A 448 -1.95 -13.30 -5.71
CA VAL A 448 -2.33 -12.82 -7.04
C VAL A 448 -2.53 -11.32 -7.00
N SER A 449 -3.26 -10.81 -6.01
CA SER A 449 -3.48 -9.38 -5.76
C SER A 449 -2.15 -8.62 -5.65
N ALA A 450 -1.24 -9.08 -4.79
CA ALA A 450 0.06 -8.42 -4.59
C ALA A 450 0.92 -8.36 -5.87
N ILE A 451 0.81 -9.36 -6.76
CA ILE A 451 1.52 -9.34 -8.04
C ILE A 451 0.80 -8.46 -9.09
N GLU A 452 -0.54 -8.42 -9.09
CA GLU A 452 -1.31 -7.47 -9.90
C GLU A 452 -1.00 -6.03 -9.53
N ASP A 453 -0.92 -5.70 -8.23
CA ASP A 453 -0.51 -4.37 -7.78
C ASP A 453 0.90 -4.01 -8.23
N LEU A 454 1.81 -4.99 -8.20
CA LEU A 454 3.15 -4.80 -8.73
C LEU A 454 3.12 -4.55 -10.25
N ILE A 455 2.31 -5.27 -11.01
CA ILE A 455 2.10 -5.02 -12.46
C ILE A 455 1.56 -3.60 -12.67
N LEU A 456 0.49 -3.21 -11.97
CA LEU A 456 -0.14 -1.90 -12.06
C LEU A 456 0.81 -0.77 -11.69
N SER A 457 1.67 -0.97 -10.69
CA SER A 457 2.71 0.01 -10.33
C SER A 457 3.69 0.27 -11.47
N GLN A 458 4.06 -0.75 -12.24
CA GLN A 458 4.95 -0.59 -13.39
C GLN A 458 4.23 0.10 -14.55
N ILE A 459 2.94 -0.19 -14.74
CA ILE A 459 2.09 0.50 -15.71
C ILE A 459 2.00 2.00 -15.36
N HIS A 460 1.78 2.33 -14.09
CA HIS A 460 1.74 3.72 -13.60
C HIS A 460 3.07 4.46 -13.81
N LEU A 461 4.20 3.75 -13.70
CA LEU A 461 5.53 4.27 -14.04
C LEU A 461 5.77 4.44 -15.55
N GLY A 462 4.78 4.10 -16.39
CA GLY A 462 4.78 4.30 -17.83
C GLY A 462 5.32 3.13 -18.65
N VAL A 463 5.39 1.93 -18.07
CA VAL A 463 5.72 0.68 -18.80
C VAL A 463 4.45 0.16 -19.48
N ASP A 464 4.48 -0.05 -20.80
CA ASP A 464 3.38 -0.70 -21.51
C ASP A 464 3.18 -2.13 -20.94
N PRO A 465 1.95 -2.55 -20.59
CA PRO A 465 1.68 -3.90 -20.08
C PRO A 465 2.29 -5.02 -20.95
N ARG A 466 2.31 -4.84 -22.27
CA ARG A 466 2.89 -5.80 -23.23
C ARG A 466 4.41 -5.90 -23.15
N ARG A 467 5.03 -5.09 -22.30
CA ARG A 467 6.45 -5.10 -21.97
C ARG A 467 6.72 -5.50 -20.52
N ILE A 468 5.70 -5.99 -19.82
CA ILE A 468 5.81 -6.60 -18.50
C ILE A 468 5.73 -8.12 -18.65
N PHE A 469 6.72 -8.81 -18.11
CA PHE A 469 6.83 -10.26 -18.14
C PHE A 469 6.78 -10.79 -16.71
N LEU A 470 5.95 -11.81 -16.48
CA LEU A 470 6.03 -12.59 -15.25
C LEU A 470 6.92 -13.80 -15.45
N MET A 471 7.76 -14.07 -14.46
CA MET A 471 8.61 -15.24 -14.46
C MET A 471 8.60 -15.84 -13.06
N GLY A 472 8.67 -17.16 -12.94
CA GLY A 472 8.79 -17.76 -11.62
C GLY A 472 9.41 -19.14 -11.61
N PHE A 473 9.79 -19.57 -10.42
CA PHE A 473 10.30 -20.92 -10.14
C PHE A 473 9.39 -21.64 -9.14
N SER A 474 9.07 -22.91 -9.41
CA SER A 474 8.30 -23.77 -8.49
C SER A 474 6.97 -23.11 -8.07
N GLN A 475 6.76 -22.86 -6.77
CA GLN A 475 5.56 -22.15 -6.27
C GLN A 475 5.39 -20.76 -6.89
N GLY A 476 6.47 -20.01 -7.11
CA GLY A 476 6.40 -18.71 -7.79
C GLY A 476 6.05 -18.83 -9.27
N ALA A 477 6.42 -19.94 -9.93
CA ALA A 477 6.01 -20.21 -11.30
C ALA A 477 4.50 -20.48 -11.40
N ALA A 478 3.96 -21.23 -10.43
CA ALA A 478 2.53 -21.46 -10.33
C ALA A 478 1.75 -20.14 -10.16
N LEU A 479 2.22 -19.26 -9.26
CA LEU A 479 1.63 -17.94 -9.06
C LEU A 479 1.73 -17.07 -10.33
N ALA A 480 2.88 -17.04 -10.99
CA ALA A 480 3.08 -16.26 -12.22
C ALA A 480 2.09 -16.67 -13.32
N LEU A 481 1.81 -17.97 -13.46
CA LEU A 481 0.82 -18.48 -14.41
C LEU A 481 -0.60 -18.11 -13.99
N MET A 482 -0.93 -18.24 -12.71
CA MET A 482 -2.26 -17.89 -12.19
C MET A 482 -2.57 -16.42 -12.52
N VAL A 483 -1.67 -15.50 -12.19
CA VAL A 483 -1.81 -14.06 -12.49
C VAL A 483 -1.89 -13.83 -14.00
N SER A 484 -0.93 -14.36 -14.77
CA SER A 484 -0.86 -14.07 -16.22
C SER A 484 -2.06 -14.58 -17.01
N LEU A 485 -2.76 -15.61 -16.51
CA LEU A 485 -3.93 -16.20 -17.16
C LEU A 485 -5.26 -15.58 -16.71
N THR A 486 -5.27 -14.79 -15.63
CA THR A 486 -6.49 -14.14 -15.10
C THR A 486 -6.46 -12.62 -15.15
N THR A 487 -5.28 -12.01 -15.30
CA THR A 487 -5.13 -10.55 -15.39
C THR A 487 -5.89 -9.98 -16.59
N LEU A 488 -6.41 -8.76 -16.43
CA LEU A 488 -7.01 -7.99 -17.53
C LEU A 488 -5.96 -7.23 -18.35
N ASN A 489 -4.71 -7.21 -17.89
CA ASN A 489 -3.61 -6.55 -18.56
C ASN A 489 -3.00 -7.46 -19.63
N GLU A 490 -2.82 -6.95 -20.86
CA GLU A 490 -2.15 -7.70 -21.92
C GLU A 490 -0.63 -7.77 -21.65
N LEU A 491 -0.19 -8.77 -20.87
CA LEU A 491 1.22 -8.94 -20.53
C LEU A 491 2.07 -9.37 -21.74
N GLY A 492 3.37 -9.06 -21.69
CA GLY A 492 4.33 -9.45 -22.72
C GLY A 492 4.61 -10.95 -22.79
N GLY A 493 4.34 -11.67 -21.71
CA GLY A 493 4.44 -13.13 -21.65
C GLY A 493 4.73 -13.64 -20.25
N VAL A 494 4.68 -14.97 -20.10
CA VAL A 494 4.99 -15.66 -18.85
C VAL A 494 6.04 -16.76 -19.06
N ILE A 495 6.97 -16.86 -18.11
CA ILE A 495 8.03 -17.86 -18.08
C ILE A 495 7.88 -18.71 -16.82
N SER A 496 7.51 -19.99 -16.98
CA SER A 496 7.31 -20.93 -15.89
C SER A 496 8.49 -21.91 -15.79
N LEU A 497 9.23 -21.88 -14.68
CA LEU A 497 10.32 -22.82 -14.41
C LEU A 497 9.88 -23.83 -13.35
N SER A 498 9.79 -25.11 -13.71
CA SER A 498 9.36 -26.17 -12.77
C SER A 498 8.03 -25.88 -12.04
N GLY A 499 7.10 -25.18 -12.69
CA GLY A 499 5.81 -24.80 -12.10
C GLY A 499 4.69 -25.83 -12.24
N TRP A 500 3.48 -25.46 -11.82
CA TRP A 500 2.22 -26.16 -12.07
C TRP A 500 1.04 -25.19 -12.11
N LEU A 501 -0.14 -25.67 -12.49
CA LEU A 501 -1.39 -24.90 -12.41
C LEU A 501 -2.45 -25.72 -11.65
N PRO A 502 -2.85 -25.32 -10.42
CA PRO A 502 -3.85 -26.04 -9.63
C PRO A 502 -5.15 -26.27 -10.39
N ASN A 503 -5.74 -27.47 -10.31
CA ASN A 503 -6.99 -27.75 -11.01
C ASN A 503 -8.12 -26.86 -10.51
N ALA A 504 -8.20 -26.69 -9.19
CA ALA A 504 -9.18 -25.84 -8.54
C ALA A 504 -9.15 -24.40 -9.06
N TYR A 505 -7.97 -23.88 -9.44
CA TYR A 505 -7.83 -22.50 -9.95
C TYR A 505 -8.27 -22.33 -11.41
N ARG A 506 -8.32 -23.42 -12.18
CA ARG A 506 -8.66 -23.37 -13.63
C ARG A 506 -10.04 -22.80 -13.90
N ARG A 507 -10.97 -22.88 -12.94
CA ARG A 507 -12.31 -22.28 -13.02
C ARG A 507 -12.29 -20.77 -13.22
N HIS A 508 -11.21 -20.09 -12.81
CA HIS A 508 -11.06 -18.65 -12.96
C HIS A 508 -10.53 -18.25 -14.35
N ILE A 509 -10.07 -19.22 -15.14
CA ILE A 509 -9.47 -18.99 -16.46
C ILE A 509 -10.51 -19.35 -17.52
N THR A 510 -11.19 -18.34 -18.05
CA THR A 510 -12.33 -18.52 -18.96
C THR A 510 -11.95 -18.53 -20.44
N ALA A 511 -10.83 -17.89 -20.79
CA ALA A 511 -10.25 -17.84 -22.13
C ALA A 511 -8.73 -17.70 -22.05
N SER A 512 -8.02 -18.01 -23.14
CA SER A 512 -6.59 -17.74 -23.23
C SER A 512 -6.37 -16.24 -23.48
N PRO A 513 -5.50 -15.55 -22.72
CA PRO A 513 -5.16 -14.15 -22.97
C PRO A 513 -4.25 -13.99 -24.21
N SER A 514 -3.96 -15.06 -24.95
CA SER A 514 -3.10 -15.06 -26.15
C SER A 514 -1.70 -14.46 -25.90
N ILE A 515 -1.19 -14.57 -24.67
CA ILE A 515 0.17 -14.15 -24.31
C ILE A 515 1.18 -15.26 -24.67
N PRO A 516 2.43 -14.90 -25.01
CA PRO A 516 3.52 -15.86 -25.13
C PRO A 516 3.82 -16.59 -23.81
N ILE A 517 3.94 -17.92 -23.84
CA ILE A 517 4.25 -18.75 -22.67
C ILE A 517 5.48 -19.62 -22.97
N LEU A 518 6.54 -19.44 -22.19
CA LEU A 518 7.65 -20.38 -22.13
C LEU A 518 7.55 -21.21 -20.85
N TRP A 519 7.45 -22.52 -20.99
CA TRP A 519 7.47 -23.45 -19.88
C TRP A 519 8.72 -24.31 -19.94
N CYS A 520 9.54 -24.25 -18.90
CA CYS A 520 10.76 -25.02 -18.75
C CYS A 520 10.61 -26.06 -17.65
N HIS A 521 11.02 -27.31 -17.92
CA HIS A 521 10.81 -28.38 -16.95
C HIS A 521 11.82 -29.52 -17.07
N GLY A 522 12.31 -30.01 -15.92
CA GLY A 522 13.22 -31.15 -15.85
C GLY A 522 12.52 -32.51 -15.93
N THR A 523 13.18 -33.52 -16.50
CA THR A 523 12.63 -34.90 -16.51
C THR A 523 12.76 -35.60 -15.16
N ASP A 524 13.67 -35.14 -14.31
CA ASP A 524 14.05 -35.79 -13.05
C ASP A 524 13.61 -34.95 -11.84
N ASP A 525 12.74 -33.95 -12.06
CA ASP A 525 12.08 -33.18 -11.01
C ASP A 525 11.13 -34.08 -10.21
N LYS A 526 11.40 -34.21 -8.91
CA LYS A 526 10.61 -35.03 -7.98
C LYS A 526 9.71 -34.21 -7.07
N GLU A 527 9.94 -32.90 -6.99
CA GLU A 527 9.10 -31.99 -6.20
C GLU A 527 7.88 -31.62 -7.03
N ILE A 528 8.09 -31.21 -8.27
CA ILE A 528 7.02 -30.94 -9.24
C ILE A 528 7.28 -31.84 -10.47
N PRO A 529 6.70 -33.04 -10.54
CA PRO A 529 6.94 -33.95 -11.65
C PRO A 529 6.46 -33.40 -12.99
N LEU A 530 7.21 -33.68 -14.07
CA LEU A 530 6.89 -33.26 -15.45
C LEU A 530 5.42 -33.43 -15.90
N PRO A 531 4.67 -34.47 -15.50
CA PRO A 531 3.24 -34.55 -15.79
C PRO A 531 2.41 -33.32 -15.36
N TYR A 532 2.80 -32.60 -14.30
CA TYR A 532 2.12 -31.37 -13.87
C TYR A 532 2.26 -30.27 -14.93
N GLY A 533 3.48 -30.05 -15.44
CA GLY A 533 3.71 -29.10 -16.54
C GLY A 533 2.98 -29.48 -17.82
N ARG A 534 3.02 -30.77 -18.21
CA ARG A 534 2.28 -31.25 -19.38
C ARG A 534 0.76 -31.06 -19.24
N ASN A 535 0.23 -31.32 -18.04
CA ASN A 535 -1.20 -31.18 -17.77
C ASN A 535 -1.64 -29.70 -17.79
N ALA A 536 -0.82 -28.80 -17.25
CA ALA A 536 -1.08 -27.36 -17.31
C ALA A 536 -1.05 -26.85 -18.76
N MET A 537 -0.03 -27.23 -19.55
CA MET A 537 0.08 -26.86 -20.97
C MET A 537 -1.12 -27.38 -21.77
N GLN A 538 -1.51 -28.65 -21.57
CA GLN A 538 -2.68 -29.22 -22.23
C GLN A 538 -3.98 -28.46 -21.90
N PHE A 539 -4.13 -28.00 -20.65
CA PHE A 539 -5.26 -27.15 -20.27
C PHE A 539 -5.21 -25.81 -20.98
N ILE A 540 -4.07 -25.13 -20.97
CA ILE A 540 -3.91 -23.82 -21.61
C ILE A 540 -4.21 -23.91 -23.12
N ASP A 541 -3.69 -24.92 -23.81
CA ASP A 541 -3.93 -25.15 -25.24
C ASP A 541 -5.40 -25.51 -25.55
N SER A 542 -6.16 -25.95 -24.54
CA SER A 542 -7.60 -26.25 -24.67
C SER A 542 -8.52 -25.05 -24.44
N LEU A 543 -7.98 -23.91 -23.96
CA LEU A 543 -8.77 -22.72 -23.68
C LEU A 543 -9.33 -22.09 -24.96
N PRO A 544 -10.53 -21.48 -24.92
CA PRO A 544 -11.02 -20.64 -25.99
C PRO A 544 -10.02 -19.52 -26.33
N GLY A 545 -9.69 -19.35 -27.61
CA GLY A 545 -8.75 -18.31 -28.07
C GLY A 545 -7.26 -18.67 -27.90
N ALA A 546 -6.94 -19.90 -27.46
CA ALA A 546 -5.56 -20.36 -27.37
C ALA A 546 -4.89 -20.43 -28.75
N ASP A 547 -3.63 -20.00 -28.79
CA ASP A 547 -2.77 -20.10 -29.96
C ASP A 547 -1.55 -20.94 -29.58
N ALA A 548 -1.54 -22.20 -30.01
CA ALA A 548 -0.46 -23.15 -29.72
C ALA A 548 0.89 -22.70 -30.31
N SER A 549 0.93 -21.72 -31.21
CA SER A 549 2.19 -21.14 -31.69
C SER A 549 2.84 -20.19 -30.68
N LYS A 550 2.09 -19.75 -29.66
CA LYS A 550 2.57 -18.88 -28.58
C LYS A 550 2.98 -19.63 -27.32
N THR A 551 2.71 -20.93 -27.23
CA THR A 551 3.03 -21.75 -26.07
C THR A 551 4.18 -22.71 -26.40
N GLU A 552 5.22 -22.74 -25.57
CA GLU A 552 6.38 -23.61 -25.76
C GLU A 552 6.72 -24.36 -24.46
N LEU A 553 6.76 -25.70 -24.53
CA LEU A 553 7.22 -26.55 -23.43
C LEU A 553 8.61 -27.12 -23.74
N LYS A 554 9.63 -26.61 -23.06
CA LYS A 554 11.01 -27.11 -23.13
C LYS A 554 11.29 -28.11 -22.01
N ILE A 555 11.77 -29.29 -22.40
CA ILE A 555 12.02 -30.41 -21.48
C ILE A 555 13.53 -30.67 -21.40
N TYR A 556 14.08 -30.61 -20.20
CA TYR A 556 15.51 -30.77 -19.94
C TYR A 556 15.79 -32.14 -19.30
N ARG A 557 16.40 -33.04 -20.09
CA ARG A 557 16.72 -34.40 -19.66
C ARG A 557 17.72 -34.41 -18.51
N GLY A 558 17.41 -35.11 -17.42
CA GLY A 558 18.25 -35.25 -16.24
C GLY A 558 18.24 -34.05 -15.29
N LEU A 559 17.52 -32.97 -15.64
CA LEU A 559 17.36 -31.81 -14.76
C LEU A 559 16.38 -32.17 -13.62
N GLN A 560 16.80 -31.93 -12.38
CA GLN A 560 16.01 -32.10 -11.16
C GLN A 560 15.23 -30.81 -10.85
N HIS A 561 14.82 -30.59 -9.59
CA HIS A 561 14.13 -29.37 -9.15
C HIS A 561 15.11 -28.18 -9.01
N THR A 562 15.67 -27.73 -10.13
CA THR A 562 16.64 -26.65 -10.22
C THR A 562 16.66 -26.09 -11.64
N ILE A 563 17.44 -25.04 -11.88
CA ILE A 563 17.68 -24.45 -13.20
C ILE A 563 19.05 -24.89 -13.74
N ASN A 564 19.28 -24.74 -15.05
CA ASN A 564 20.60 -24.95 -15.67
C ASN A 564 20.91 -23.90 -16.75
N ASP A 565 22.12 -23.92 -17.28
CA ASP A 565 22.57 -22.93 -18.27
C ASP A 565 21.75 -22.97 -19.57
N ARG A 566 21.29 -24.14 -20.01
CA ARG A 566 20.44 -24.25 -21.22
C ARG A 566 19.08 -23.60 -21.00
N GLU A 567 18.51 -23.76 -19.81
CA GLU A 567 17.26 -23.11 -19.44
C GLU A 567 17.42 -21.59 -19.46
N LEU A 568 18.53 -21.06 -18.94
CA LEU A 568 18.86 -19.63 -18.98
C LEU A 568 19.07 -19.11 -20.41
N GLU A 569 19.70 -19.89 -21.29
CA GLU A 569 19.84 -19.57 -22.72
C GLU A 569 18.47 -19.48 -23.41
N ASP A 570 17.58 -20.42 -23.11
CA ASP A 570 16.22 -20.45 -23.67
C ASP A 570 15.35 -19.29 -23.16
N ILE A 571 15.48 -18.94 -21.87
CA ILE A 571 14.85 -17.73 -21.29
C ILE A 571 15.33 -16.48 -22.01
N ALA A 572 16.65 -16.35 -22.24
CA ALA A 572 17.21 -15.21 -22.93
C ALA A 572 16.71 -15.15 -24.39
N ALA A 573 16.66 -16.28 -25.10
CA ALA A 573 16.15 -16.33 -26.46
C ALA A 573 14.67 -15.90 -26.53
N PHE A 574 13.84 -16.37 -25.60
CA PHE A 574 12.43 -16.01 -25.51
C PHE A 574 12.24 -14.51 -25.25
N LEU A 575 12.91 -13.96 -24.22
CA LEU A 575 12.81 -12.53 -23.90
C LEU A 575 13.33 -11.66 -25.06
N HIS A 576 14.37 -12.08 -25.76
CA HIS A 576 14.89 -11.34 -26.92
C HIS A 576 13.86 -11.26 -28.04
N LEU A 577 13.16 -12.36 -28.32
CA LEU A 577 12.11 -12.42 -29.33
C LEU A 577 10.93 -11.50 -28.96
N GLN A 578 10.41 -11.61 -27.73
CA GLN A 578 9.22 -10.87 -27.31
C GLN A 578 9.48 -9.38 -27.04
N LEU A 579 10.72 -8.97 -26.74
CA LEU A 579 11.07 -7.57 -26.53
C LEU A 579 11.37 -6.81 -27.84
N GLN A 580 11.50 -7.52 -28.96
CA GLN A 580 11.71 -6.96 -30.30
C GLN A 580 10.44 -6.80 -31.12
N SER A 581 9.44 -7.66 -30.89
CA SER A 581 8.07 -7.52 -31.39
C SER A 581 7.36 -6.33 -30.74
#